data_AF-A0A9P7TBK7-F1
#
_entry.id   AF-A0A9P7TBK7-F1
#
_cell.length_a   1.000
_cell.length_b   1.000
_cell.length_c   1.000
_cell.angle_alpha   90.00
_cell.angle_beta   90.00
_cell.angle_gamma   90.00
#
_symmetry.space_group_name_H-M   'P 1'
#
loop_
_entity.id
_entity.type
_entity.pdbx_description
1 polymer ?
#
loop_
_entity_poly.entity_id
_entity_poly.type
_entity_poly.pdbx_seq_one_letter_code
_entity_poly.pdbx_strand_id
1 'polypeptide(L)'
;MATLDPTAIVAAPSVPPFTLVPIIKDLVRTRYPVPGSIFLVEDVQIVSLTATGRWQVVRLLLGDGEFCIQAILGDTMHRFVHTCEVAVGTYVRVDDFQLRTNDSLDEHGSSIKMIFLVVHDLSTVGWNSSVQELHEHQRQQHEQQQQKEEIQQYQAALSKNSTVPEIDQKPVRELESPFRSGSNTPTKAHQPRNIKPSGKRTPQNSRTADAFEEFEVLAFPLRKSPSKPPATKASDKQSTVPIALARDWHDIQTPLKLTTLRSIPTLPYRQNWSCNILAIITFLSPIEASHLPPYKQRTARVADPSTAKHVHLTVFLNPEEFNPTVGSAVLLTGVKNHRYDGGSLKKYAGDTIPEKWWIEDPWELKWCDVRGIKAWWADMEAYLATQTSEEIEP
;
A
#
# COMPACT_ATOMS: atom_id res chain seq x y z
N MET A 1 2.80 -25.73 6.86
CA MET A 1 3.98 -25.55 6.00
C MET A 1 3.75 -26.40 4.76
N ALA A 2 3.99 -25.85 3.57
CA ALA A 2 3.94 -26.67 2.36
C ALA A 2 5.12 -27.65 2.43
N THR A 3 4.86 -28.95 2.30
CA THR A 3 5.90 -29.95 2.08
C THR A 3 6.66 -29.57 0.82
N LEU A 4 7.91 -29.12 0.98
CA LEU A 4 8.78 -28.76 -0.12
C LEU A 4 9.01 -30.01 -0.98
N ASP A 5 8.71 -29.93 -2.28
CA ASP A 5 9.02 -31.00 -3.21
C ASP A 5 10.54 -30.96 -3.50
N PRO A 6 11.32 -31.97 -3.08
CA PRO A 6 12.76 -32.01 -3.32
C PRO A 6 13.11 -32.17 -4.81
N THR A 7 12.16 -32.57 -5.66
CA THR A 7 12.36 -32.69 -7.11
C THR A 7 12.23 -31.35 -7.86
N ALA A 8 11.69 -30.32 -7.19
CA ALA A 8 11.53 -28.98 -7.76
C ALA A 8 12.76 -28.07 -7.60
N ILE A 9 13.88 -28.61 -7.10
CA ILE A 9 15.13 -27.88 -6.90
C ILE A 9 15.90 -27.79 -8.21
N VAL A 10 16.14 -26.57 -8.67
CA VAL A 10 17.02 -26.27 -9.79
C VAL A 10 18.30 -25.65 -9.25
N ALA A 11 19.43 -26.34 -9.40
CA ALA A 11 20.74 -25.83 -8.98
C ALA A 11 21.24 -24.75 -9.93
N ALA A 12 21.96 -23.76 -9.39
CA ALA A 12 22.62 -22.73 -10.18
C ALA A 12 23.74 -23.34 -11.04
N PRO A 13 24.08 -22.74 -12.21
CA PRO A 13 25.16 -23.23 -13.05
C PRO A 13 26.45 -23.37 -12.25
N SER A 14 27.17 -24.48 -12.39
CA SER A 14 28.41 -24.84 -11.67
C SER A 14 28.31 -25.22 -10.18
N VAL A 15 27.11 -25.30 -9.60
CA VAL A 15 26.92 -25.73 -8.21
C VAL A 15 26.61 -27.25 -8.16
N PRO A 16 27.29 -28.04 -7.30
CA PRO A 16 26.97 -29.46 -7.14
C PRO A 16 25.56 -29.64 -6.56
N PRO A 17 24.90 -30.77 -6.83
CA PRO A 17 23.63 -31.10 -6.19
C PRO A 17 23.75 -30.98 -4.68
N PHE A 18 22.78 -30.33 -4.05
CA PHE A 18 22.71 -30.14 -2.62
C PHE A 18 21.35 -30.57 -2.09
N THR A 19 21.29 -30.85 -0.79
CA THR A 19 20.06 -31.09 -0.06
C THR A 19 19.96 -30.07 1.07
N LEU A 20 18.73 -29.67 1.38
CA LEU A 20 18.47 -28.79 2.51
C LEU A 20 18.64 -29.61 3.80
N VAL A 21 19.53 -29.16 4.69
CA VAL A 21 19.81 -29.82 5.97
C VAL A 21 19.17 -28.97 7.08
N PRO A 22 18.23 -29.52 7.87
CA PRO A 22 17.67 -28.81 9.01
C PRO A 22 18.75 -28.50 10.05
N ILE A 23 18.94 -27.23 10.37
CA ILE A 23 20.00 -26.77 11.28
C ILE A 23 19.54 -25.67 12.24
N ILE A 24 18.41 -25.00 12.01
CA ILE A 24 17.96 -23.84 12.79
C ILE A 24 17.74 -24.23 14.25
N LYS A 25 17.18 -25.41 14.49
CA LYS A 25 16.98 -25.93 15.85
C LYS A 25 18.30 -26.08 16.60
N ASP A 26 19.31 -26.66 15.96
CA ASP A 26 20.64 -26.84 16.56
C ASP A 26 21.42 -25.54 16.65
N LEU A 27 21.30 -24.65 15.67
CA LEU A 27 21.86 -23.30 15.66
C LEU A 27 21.34 -22.49 16.86
N VAL A 28 20.03 -22.52 17.11
CA VAL A 28 19.41 -21.81 18.24
C VAL A 28 19.83 -22.43 19.58
N ARG A 29 19.95 -23.75 19.65
CA ARG A 29 20.36 -24.49 20.86
C ARG A 29 21.83 -24.28 21.21
N THR A 30 22.71 -24.39 20.22
CA THR A 30 24.18 -24.36 20.40
C THR A 30 24.76 -22.96 20.30
N ARG A 31 24.02 -22.01 19.70
CA ARG A 31 24.47 -20.67 19.36
C ARG A 31 25.70 -20.64 18.43
N TYR A 32 25.96 -21.75 17.74
CA TYR A 32 27.13 -21.91 16.88
C TYR A 32 26.73 -21.83 15.39
N PRO A 33 27.14 -20.77 14.66
CA PRO A 33 26.90 -20.68 13.23
C PRO A 33 27.76 -21.71 12.49
N VAL A 34 27.16 -22.40 11.53
CA VAL A 34 27.85 -23.38 10.68
C VAL A 34 28.04 -22.75 9.29
N PRO A 35 29.24 -22.28 8.93
CA PRO A 35 29.51 -21.76 7.59
C PRO A 35 29.15 -22.76 6.49
N GLY A 36 28.68 -22.27 5.35
CA GLY A 36 28.25 -23.10 4.23
C GLY A 36 26.85 -23.69 4.39
N SER A 37 26.09 -23.24 5.40
CA SER A 37 24.72 -23.66 5.62
C SER A 37 23.80 -23.17 4.52
N ILE A 38 22.92 -24.03 4.02
CA ILE A 38 21.98 -23.69 2.95
C ILE A 38 20.60 -23.44 3.55
N PHE A 39 19.98 -22.34 3.15
CA PHE A 39 18.63 -21.97 3.53
C PHE A 39 17.78 -21.66 2.30
N LEU A 40 16.49 -21.92 2.39
CA LEU A 40 15.47 -21.42 1.47
C LEU A 40 15.05 -20.01 1.88
N VAL A 41 14.98 -19.09 0.94
CA VAL A 41 14.41 -17.76 1.17
C VAL A 41 12.89 -17.86 1.06
N GLU A 42 12.20 -17.77 2.20
CA GLU A 42 10.74 -17.89 2.32
C GLU A 42 10.05 -16.53 2.18
N ASP A 43 10.71 -15.44 2.59
CA ASP A 43 10.20 -14.07 2.49
C ASP A 43 11.35 -13.07 2.41
N VAL A 44 11.10 -11.94 1.74
CA VAL A 44 12.05 -10.83 1.59
C VAL A 44 11.32 -9.52 1.87
N GLN A 45 11.79 -8.79 2.88
CA GLN A 45 11.22 -7.51 3.28
C GLN A 45 12.29 -6.42 3.27
N ILE A 46 12.08 -5.39 2.47
CA ILE A 46 12.94 -4.20 2.44
C ILE A 46 12.25 -3.10 3.24
N VAL A 47 12.90 -2.65 4.32
CA VAL A 47 12.39 -1.61 5.23
C VAL A 47 13.32 -0.41 5.17
N SER A 48 12.82 0.75 4.75
CA SER A 48 13.58 2.00 4.82
C SER A 48 13.63 2.50 6.26
N LEU A 49 14.84 2.74 6.77
CA LEU A 49 15.07 3.31 8.11
C LEU A 49 15.05 4.84 8.11
N THR A 50 15.26 5.47 6.95
CA THR A 50 15.14 6.92 6.80
C THR A 50 14.06 7.28 5.80
N ALA A 51 13.43 8.44 6.00
CA ALA A 51 12.45 9.01 5.07
C ALA A 51 13.03 9.23 3.65
N THR A 52 14.35 9.38 3.55
CA THR A 52 15.07 9.50 2.27
C THR A 52 15.32 8.15 1.58
N GLY A 53 15.07 7.01 2.26
CA GLY A 53 15.38 5.68 1.75
C GLY A 53 16.88 5.39 1.60
N ARG A 54 17.77 6.29 2.03
CA ARG A 54 19.23 6.13 1.96
C ARG A 54 19.72 4.97 2.84
N TRP A 55 19.06 4.76 3.97
CA TRP A 55 19.33 3.63 4.85
C TRP A 55 18.17 2.67 4.76
N GLN A 56 18.46 1.46 4.32
CA GLN A 56 17.49 0.38 4.21
C GLN A 56 18.00 -0.81 5.01
N VAL A 57 17.06 -1.59 5.53
CA VAL A 57 17.32 -2.89 6.14
C VAL A 57 16.57 -3.90 5.30
N VAL A 58 17.32 -4.88 4.81
CA VAL A 58 16.76 -6.02 4.12
C VAL A 58 16.63 -7.15 5.14
N ARG A 59 15.39 -7.56 5.42
CA ARG A 59 15.07 -8.71 6.25
C ARG A 59 14.73 -9.89 5.34
N LEU A 60 15.32 -11.03 5.64
CA LEU A 60 15.02 -12.30 4.99
C LEU A 60 14.33 -13.22 6.01
N LEU A 61 13.41 -14.05 5.54
CA LEU A 61 12.96 -15.22 6.28
C LEU A 61 13.67 -16.44 5.67
N LEU A 62 14.53 -17.07 6.44
CA LEU A 62 15.36 -18.19 6.00
C LEU A 62 14.81 -19.50 6.58
N GLY A 63 14.43 -20.43 5.71
CA GLY A 63 13.94 -21.75 6.05
C GLY A 63 14.99 -22.84 5.87
N ASP A 64 15.02 -23.83 6.75
CA ASP A 64 15.86 -25.04 6.61
C ASP A 64 15.04 -26.29 6.25
N GLY A 65 13.76 -26.10 5.91
CA GLY A 65 12.80 -27.16 5.58
C GLY A 65 11.97 -27.63 6.76
N GLU A 66 12.39 -27.35 8.00
CA GLU A 66 11.63 -27.65 9.22
C GLU A 66 11.20 -26.38 9.97
N PHE A 67 12.10 -25.41 10.07
CA PHE A 67 11.90 -24.15 10.76
C PHE A 67 12.27 -22.97 9.86
N CYS A 68 11.78 -21.79 10.25
CA CYS A 68 12.19 -20.53 9.66
C CYS A 68 12.80 -19.63 10.73
N ILE A 69 13.82 -18.88 10.35
CA ILE A 69 14.47 -17.88 11.19
C ILE A 69 14.55 -16.55 10.45
N GLN A 70 14.30 -15.46 11.17
CA GLN A 70 14.50 -14.13 10.60
C GLN A 70 15.99 -13.81 10.48
N ALA A 71 16.37 -13.15 9.40
CA ALA A 71 17.72 -12.70 9.15
C ALA A 71 17.72 -11.23 8.71
N ILE A 72 18.73 -10.49 9.12
CA ILE A 72 19.06 -9.15 8.63
C ILE A 72 20.26 -9.31 7.70
N LEU A 73 20.11 -8.85 6.47
CA LEU A 73 21.17 -8.90 5.47
C LEU A 73 22.10 -7.68 5.61
N GLY A 74 23.40 -7.92 5.61
CA GLY A 74 24.44 -6.90 5.56
C GLY A 74 24.29 -6.01 4.32
N ASP A 75 24.63 -4.73 4.48
CA ASP A 75 24.53 -3.70 3.45
C ASP A 75 25.28 -4.04 2.15
N THR A 76 26.46 -4.65 2.26
CA THR A 76 27.27 -5.12 1.12
C THR A 76 26.55 -6.13 0.22
N MET A 77 25.57 -6.83 0.78
CA MET A 77 24.79 -7.89 0.14
C MET A 77 23.41 -7.40 -0.36
N HIS A 78 22.97 -6.18 -0.02
CA HIS A 78 21.65 -5.64 -0.44
C HIS A 78 21.49 -5.65 -1.97
N ARG A 79 22.60 -5.49 -2.71
CA ARG A 79 22.58 -5.52 -4.18
C ARG A 79 21.90 -6.78 -4.72
N PHE A 80 22.13 -7.95 -4.10
CA PHE A 80 21.63 -9.23 -4.59
C PHE A 80 20.12 -9.36 -4.45
N VAL A 81 19.54 -8.66 -3.47
CA VAL A 81 18.09 -8.58 -3.32
C VAL A 81 17.50 -7.57 -4.30
N HIS A 82 18.20 -6.47 -4.56
CA HIS A 82 17.76 -5.47 -5.55
C HIS A 82 17.85 -5.96 -7.00
N THR A 83 18.84 -6.80 -7.32
CA THR A 83 18.98 -7.46 -8.64
C THR A 83 18.11 -8.71 -8.78
N CYS A 84 17.35 -9.07 -7.74
CA CYS A 84 16.54 -10.29 -7.67
C CYS A 84 17.35 -11.60 -7.75
N GLU A 85 18.67 -11.57 -7.55
CA GLU A 85 19.50 -12.77 -7.39
C GLU A 85 19.18 -13.51 -6.10
N VAL A 86 18.67 -12.79 -5.10
CA VAL A 86 18.13 -13.33 -3.84
C VAL A 86 16.66 -12.90 -3.74
N ALA A 87 15.76 -13.82 -4.03
CA ALA A 87 14.31 -13.62 -3.98
C ALA A 87 13.62 -14.81 -3.27
N VAL A 88 12.32 -14.67 -3.00
CA VAL A 88 11.53 -15.79 -2.44
C VAL A 88 11.63 -17.02 -3.35
N GLY A 89 11.81 -18.19 -2.76
CA GLY A 89 12.06 -19.45 -3.46
C GLY A 89 13.52 -19.69 -3.83
N THR A 90 14.44 -18.78 -3.51
CA THR A 90 15.88 -18.97 -3.78
C THR A 90 16.54 -19.78 -2.67
N TYR A 91 17.42 -20.71 -3.02
CA TYR A 91 18.33 -21.34 -2.06
C TYR A 91 19.61 -20.54 -1.97
N VAL A 92 19.97 -20.14 -0.76
CA VAL A 92 21.18 -19.38 -0.46
C VAL A 92 22.09 -20.19 0.45
N ARG A 93 23.37 -20.29 0.09
CA ARG A 93 24.43 -20.77 0.98
C ARG A 93 24.98 -19.58 1.74
N VAL A 94 24.96 -19.66 3.06
CA VAL A 94 25.40 -18.59 3.95
C VAL A 94 26.76 -18.99 4.53
N ASP A 95 27.79 -18.24 4.16
CA ASP A 95 29.18 -18.52 4.51
C ASP A 95 29.61 -17.73 5.77
N ASP A 96 29.07 -16.53 5.99
CA ASP A 96 29.30 -15.73 7.20
C ASP A 96 28.00 -15.16 7.78
N PHE A 97 27.67 -15.56 9.02
CA PHE A 97 26.52 -15.07 9.76
C PHE A 97 26.67 -15.20 11.28
N GLN A 98 25.95 -14.34 12.00
CA GLN A 98 25.93 -14.29 13.46
C GLN A 98 24.52 -14.44 14.00
N LEU A 99 24.36 -15.20 15.07
CA LEU A 99 23.09 -15.31 15.78
C LEU A 99 22.98 -14.22 16.84
N ARG A 100 21.93 -13.39 16.76
CA ARG A 100 21.63 -12.34 17.75
C ARG A 100 20.33 -12.63 18.47
N THR A 101 20.26 -12.14 19.71
CA THR A 101 19.06 -12.20 20.54
C THR A 101 18.70 -10.78 20.95
N ASN A 102 17.42 -10.42 20.89
CA ASN A 102 16.90 -9.17 21.38
C ASN A 102 15.74 -9.44 22.33
N ASP A 103 15.63 -8.66 23.41
CA ASP A 103 14.50 -8.75 24.32
C ASP A 103 13.38 -7.85 23.78
N SER A 104 12.28 -8.45 23.35
CA SER A 104 11.04 -7.77 22.97
C SER A 104 10.03 -7.91 24.10
N LEU A 105 9.10 -6.97 24.25
CA LEU A 105 7.96 -7.13 25.16
C LEU A 105 6.76 -7.72 24.39
N ASP A 106 6.03 -8.63 25.01
CA ASP A 106 4.73 -9.08 24.51
C ASP A 106 3.60 -8.13 24.94
N GLU A 107 2.41 -8.32 24.38
CA GLU A 107 1.20 -7.55 24.71
C GLU A 107 0.78 -7.66 26.20
N HIS A 108 1.38 -8.58 26.95
CA HIS A 108 1.14 -8.81 28.37
C HIS A 108 2.30 -8.27 29.25
N GLY A 109 3.29 -7.57 28.66
CA GLY A 109 4.44 -7.00 29.35
C GLY A 109 5.53 -8.01 29.74
N SER A 110 5.46 -9.25 29.23
CA SER A 110 6.49 -10.28 29.42
C SER A 110 7.59 -10.16 28.36
N SER A 111 8.84 -10.36 28.75
CA SER A 111 9.97 -10.33 27.81
C SER A 111 10.01 -11.58 26.93
N ILE A 112 9.67 -11.43 25.65
CA ILE A 112 9.93 -12.41 24.60
C ILE A 112 11.34 -12.19 24.06
N LYS A 113 12.20 -13.19 24.21
CA LYS A 113 13.49 -13.24 23.52
C LYS A 113 13.28 -13.55 22.04
N MET A 114 13.50 -12.56 21.20
CA MET A 114 13.53 -12.71 19.75
C MET A 114 14.93 -13.10 19.28
N ILE A 115 15.04 -14.14 18.47
CA ILE A 115 16.32 -14.61 17.92
C ILE A 115 16.31 -14.39 16.41
N PHE A 116 17.40 -13.83 15.87
CA PHE A 116 17.54 -13.56 14.45
C PHE A 116 19.01 -13.69 14.01
N LEU A 117 19.22 -13.88 12.71
CA LEU A 117 20.55 -13.91 12.10
C LEU A 117 20.96 -12.54 11.59
N VAL A 118 22.24 -12.21 11.66
CA VAL A 118 22.86 -11.14 10.88
C VAL A 118 23.74 -11.83 9.85
N VAL A 119 23.38 -11.71 8.58
CA VAL A 119 24.05 -12.39 7.47
C VAL A 119 24.98 -11.41 6.78
N HIS A 120 26.27 -11.72 6.75
CA HIS A 120 27.30 -10.86 6.18
C HIS A 120 27.74 -11.34 4.79
N ASP A 121 27.68 -12.64 4.55
CA ASP A 121 28.06 -13.24 3.26
C ASP A 121 27.11 -14.39 2.90
N LEU A 122 26.57 -14.34 1.68
CA LEU A 122 25.74 -15.39 1.12
C LEU A 122 25.92 -15.48 -0.40
N SER A 123 25.69 -16.67 -0.94
CA SER A 123 25.65 -16.93 -2.38
C SER A 123 24.42 -17.72 -2.77
N THR A 124 23.85 -17.39 -3.92
CA THR A 124 22.72 -18.16 -4.48
C THR A 124 23.21 -19.48 -5.06
N VAL A 125 22.64 -20.59 -4.60
CA VAL A 125 23.03 -21.96 -5.01
C VAL A 125 21.97 -22.66 -5.85
N GLY A 126 20.74 -22.16 -5.86
CA GLY A 126 19.65 -22.69 -6.67
C GLY A 126 18.33 -22.00 -6.38
N TRP A 127 17.25 -22.54 -6.93
CA TRP A 127 15.88 -22.05 -6.70
C TRP A 127 14.89 -23.21 -6.69
N ASN A 128 13.75 -22.98 -6.04
CA ASN A 128 12.62 -23.89 -6.03
C ASN A 128 11.45 -23.27 -6.80
N SER A 129 11.20 -23.76 -8.01
CA SER A 129 10.16 -23.20 -8.89
C SER A 129 8.76 -23.31 -8.28
N SER A 130 8.47 -24.40 -7.56
CA SER A 130 7.16 -24.59 -6.91
C SER A 130 6.89 -23.56 -5.81
N VAL A 131 7.93 -23.16 -5.06
CA VAL A 131 7.82 -22.13 -4.01
C VAL A 131 7.65 -20.75 -4.64
N GLN A 132 8.35 -20.47 -5.74
CA GLN A 132 8.16 -19.23 -6.50
C GLN A 132 6.71 -19.11 -7.00
N GLU A 133 6.19 -20.17 -7.62
CA GLU A 133 4.80 -20.23 -8.12
C GLU A 133 3.76 -20.12 -7.00
N LEU A 134 3.98 -20.81 -5.87
CA LEU A 134 3.10 -20.73 -4.68
C LEU A 134 3.09 -19.31 -4.09
N HIS A 135 4.26 -18.68 -3.97
CA HIS A 135 4.36 -17.33 -3.45
C HIS A 135 3.71 -16.31 -4.40
N GLU A 136 3.81 -16.51 -5.71
CA GLU A 136 3.09 -15.71 -6.70
C GLU A 136 1.57 -15.91 -6.60
N HIS A 137 1.09 -17.14 -6.46
CA HIS A 137 -0.33 -17.42 -6.25
C HIS A 137 -0.86 -16.86 -4.93
N GLN A 138 -0.10 -16.96 -3.84
CA GLN A 138 -0.48 -16.38 -2.54
C GLN A 138 -0.53 -14.86 -2.58
N ARG A 139 0.41 -14.21 -3.28
CA ARG A 139 0.34 -12.75 -3.52
C ARG A 139 -0.94 -12.39 -4.29
N GLN A 140 -1.24 -13.10 -5.37
CA GLN A 140 -2.46 -12.87 -6.15
C GLN A 140 -3.75 -13.14 -5.34
N GLN A 141 -3.78 -14.17 -4.50
CA GLN A 141 -4.93 -14.48 -3.65
C GLN A 141 -5.11 -13.44 -2.55
N HIS A 142 -4.05 -13.01 -1.86
CA HIS A 142 -4.13 -11.92 -0.88
C HIS A 142 -4.61 -10.62 -1.52
N GLU A 143 -4.18 -10.31 -2.75
CA GLU A 143 -4.66 -9.15 -3.51
C GLU A 143 -6.16 -9.28 -3.86
N GLN A 144 -6.62 -10.46 -4.26
CA GLN A 144 -8.04 -10.73 -4.54
C GLN A 144 -8.92 -10.75 -3.29
N GLN A 145 -8.41 -11.29 -2.17
CA GLN A 145 -9.11 -11.37 -0.89
C GLN A 145 -9.30 -9.96 -0.30
N GLN A 146 -8.27 -9.12 -0.32
CA GLN A 146 -8.37 -7.72 0.09
C GLN A 146 -9.39 -6.96 -0.76
N GLN A 147 -9.44 -7.19 -2.07
CA GLN A 147 -10.46 -6.61 -2.94
C GLN A 147 -11.88 -7.09 -2.59
N LYS A 148 -12.08 -8.38 -2.31
CA LYS A 148 -13.39 -8.92 -1.92
C LYS A 148 -13.88 -8.37 -0.57
N GLU A 149 -12.98 -8.26 0.41
CA GLU A 149 -13.29 -7.68 1.72
C GLU A 149 -13.68 -6.20 1.60
N GLU A 150 -12.97 -5.43 0.77
CA GLU A 150 -13.33 -4.05 0.45
C GLU A 150 -14.72 -3.93 -0.18
N ILE A 151 -15.05 -4.82 -1.14
CA ILE A 151 -16.36 -4.84 -1.81
C ILE A 151 -17.49 -5.21 -0.83
N GLN A 152 -17.29 -6.21 0.03
CA GLN A 152 -18.28 -6.60 1.04
C GLN A 152 -18.52 -5.51 2.08
N GLN A 153 -17.45 -4.83 2.51
CA GLN A 153 -17.56 -3.72 3.45
C GLN A 153 -18.33 -2.54 2.85
N TYR A 154 -18.17 -2.31 1.53
CA TYR A 154 -18.93 -1.29 0.78
C TYR A 154 -20.42 -1.65 0.64
N GLN A 155 -20.74 -2.91 0.33
CA GLN A 155 -22.13 -3.38 0.23
C GLN A 155 -22.86 -3.34 1.58
N ALA A 156 -22.18 -3.69 2.67
CA ALA A 156 -22.74 -3.60 4.02
C ALA A 156 -23.02 -2.14 4.46
N ALA A 157 -22.28 -1.16 3.93
CA ALA A 157 -22.52 0.26 4.16
C ALA A 157 -23.75 0.76 3.37
N LEU A 158 -23.99 0.26 2.16
CA LEU A 158 -25.13 0.63 1.31
C LEU A 158 -26.48 0.11 1.85
N SER A 159 -26.54 -1.11 2.38
CA SER A 159 -27.79 -1.66 2.94
C SER A 159 -28.27 -0.97 4.22
N LYS A 160 -27.43 -0.18 4.91
CA LYS A 160 -27.83 0.55 6.12
C LYS A 160 -28.56 1.88 5.83
N ASN A 161 -28.57 2.34 4.57
CA ASN A 161 -29.07 3.68 4.22
C ASN A 161 -30.36 3.70 3.39
N SER A 162 -31.00 2.56 3.07
CA SER A 162 -32.31 2.56 2.41
C SER A 162 -33.45 2.65 3.42
N THR A 163 -33.80 3.88 3.82
CA THR A 163 -35.17 4.21 4.24
C THR A 163 -35.69 5.23 3.24
N VAL A 164 -36.51 4.79 2.30
CA VAL A 164 -37.15 5.67 1.30
C VAL A 164 -38.45 6.21 1.91
N PRO A 165 -38.74 7.53 1.82
CA PRO A 165 -40.04 8.08 2.15
C PRO A 165 -41.01 7.88 0.99
N GLU A 166 -42.14 7.25 1.28
CA GLU A 166 -43.26 7.01 0.37
C GLU A 166 -44.00 8.32 0.09
N ILE A 167 -44.04 8.73 -1.18
CA ILE A 167 -44.76 9.93 -1.63
C ILE A 167 -46.20 9.54 -1.99
N ASP A 168 -47.10 10.23 -1.30
CA ASP A 168 -48.55 10.20 -1.34
C ASP A 168 -49.11 10.42 -2.78
N GLN A 169 -49.84 9.45 -3.31
CA GLN A 169 -50.75 9.64 -4.45
C GLN A 169 -52.13 9.08 -4.09
N LYS A 170 -53.10 9.98 -3.91
CA LYS A 170 -54.53 9.66 -3.90
C LYS A 170 -55.02 9.45 -5.34
N PRO A 171 -56.02 8.57 -5.53
CA PRO A 171 -57.32 9.11 -5.95
C PRO A 171 -58.55 8.46 -5.29
N VAL A 172 -59.55 9.33 -5.10
CA VAL A 172 -61.03 9.20 -5.19
C VAL A 172 -61.77 7.96 -4.61
N ARG A 173 -62.79 8.32 -3.80
CA ARG A 173 -63.84 7.59 -3.08
C ARG A 173 -64.62 6.53 -3.88
N GLU A 174 -65.03 5.44 -3.21
CA GLU A 174 -66.44 5.25 -2.77
C GLU A 174 -66.60 4.11 -1.74
N LEU A 175 -67.26 4.48 -0.63
CA LEU A 175 -68.26 3.77 0.18
C LEU A 175 -68.11 2.25 0.52
N GLU A 176 -67.89 1.93 1.81
CA GLU A 176 -68.94 1.54 2.78
C GLU A 176 -68.33 1.12 4.15
N SER A 177 -68.94 1.62 5.21
CA SER A 177 -68.73 1.28 6.64
C SER A 177 -69.87 0.34 7.12
N PRO A 178 -69.99 -0.11 8.40
CA PRO A 178 -69.21 0.17 9.62
C PRO A 178 -68.89 -1.12 10.43
N PHE A 179 -68.11 -1.11 11.53
CA PHE A 179 -68.63 -0.94 12.89
C PHE A 179 -67.50 -0.94 13.96
N ARG A 180 -67.57 0.07 14.87
CA ARG A 180 -67.41 0.06 16.35
C ARG A 180 -66.14 -0.56 16.98
N SER A 181 -65.48 -0.05 18.02
CA SER A 181 -65.65 1.03 19.03
C SER A 181 -64.24 1.23 19.63
N GLY A 182 -63.77 2.41 20.02
CA GLY A 182 -64.17 3.14 21.23
C GLY A 182 -62.91 3.69 21.91
N SER A 183 -62.86 5.00 22.10
CA SER A 183 -61.82 5.72 22.83
C SER A 183 -62.08 5.70 24.34
N ASN A 184 -61.03 5.81 25.16
CA ASN A 184 -60.85 6.92 26.12
C ASN A 184 -59.63 6.69 27.04
N THR A 185 -58.68 7.62 26.96
CA THR A 185 -57.69 8.05 27.98
C THR A 185 -58.39 8.52 29.27
N PRO A 186 -57.76 8.63 30.49
CA PRO A 186 -56.61 9.56 30.70
C PRO A 186 -55.66 9.41 31.93
N THR A 187 -54.54 10.15 31.86
CA THR A 187 -53.73 10.84 32.92
C THR A 187 -52.92 10.11 34.02
N LYS A 188 -51.61 10.42 34.01
CA LYS A 188 -50.65 10.76 35.09
C LYS A 188 -50.71 10.01 36.45
N ALA A 189 -49.58 9.39 36.86
CA ALA A 189 -48.68 9.88 37.92
C ALA A 189 -47.55 8.89 38.30
N HIS A 190 -46.37 9.48 38.56
CA HIS A 190 -45.30 9.11 39.50
C HIS A 190 -44.39 7.87 39.32
N GLN A 191 -43.12 8.14 39.70
CA GLN A 191 -41.88 7.36 39.64
C GLN A 191 -41.95 6.02 40.42
N PRO A 192 -41.01 5.08 40.16
CA PRO A 192 -39.86 5.00 41.06
C PRO A 192 -38.51 4.53 40.46
N ARG A 193 -37.45 4.98 41.16
CA ARG A 193 -36.10 4.43 41.41
C ARG A 193 -35.68 3.09 40.77
N ASN A 194 -34.65 3.18 39.93
CA ASN A 194 -33.27 2.73 40.17
C ASN A 194 -33.05 1.45 41.02
N ILE A 195 -32.89 0.29 40.38
CA ILE A 195 -32.07 -0.87 40.82
C ILE A 195 -31.50 -1.59 39.56
N LYS A 196 -30.16 -1.69 39.46
CA LYS A 196 -29.37 -2.54 38.53
C LYS A 196 -29.59 -4.03 38.86
N PRO A 197 -29.45 -5.05 37.96
CA PRO A 197 -28.20 -5.28 37.19
C PRO A 197 -28.28 -6.05 35.84
N SER A 198 -27.13 -6.00 35.15
CA SER A 198 -26.56 -7.02 34.25
C SER A 198 -27.14 -7.25 32.84
N GLY A 199 -26.23 -7.20 31.86
CA GLY A 199 -26.20 -8.16 30.75
C GLY A 199 -26.26 -7.61 29.32
N LYS A 200 -25.08 -7.58 28.67
CA LYS A 200 -24.81 -7.72 27.20
C LYS A 200 -25.32 -6.57 26.31
N ARG A 201 -24.64 -6.08 25.28
CA ARG A 201 -23.44 -6.45 24.49
C ARG A 201 -23.12 -5.20 23.64
N THR A 202 -21.88 -4.74 23.60
CA THR A 202 -21.38 -3.80 22.58
C THR A 202 -20.35 -4.52 21.70
N PRO A 203 -20.42 -4.40 20.36
CA PRO A 203 -19.40 -4.95 19.49
C PRO A 203 -18.15 -4.07 19.52
N GLN A 204 -17.04 -4.75 19.74
CA GLN A 204 -15.67 -4.31 19.91
C GLN A 204 -15.04 -4.16 18.52
N ASN A 205 -14.60 -2.97 18.14
CA ASN A 205 -13.69 -2.74 17.01
C ASN A 205 -12.99 -1.37 17.18
N SER A 206 -11.99 -1.32 18.05
CA SER A 206 -11.05 -0.19 18.13
C SER A 206 -9.66 -0.60 18.64
N ARG A 207 -9.29 -1.89 18.61
CA ARG A 207 -8.10 -2.40 19.31
C ARG A 207 -6.88 -2.68 18.42
N THR A 208 -6.92 -2.35 17.13
CA THR A 208 -5.79 -2.59 16.21
C THR A 208 -5.06 -1.32 15.78
N ALA A 209 -5.60 -0.14 16.07
CA ALA A 209 -4.94 1.14 15.75
C ALA A 209 -4.04 1.65 16.90
N ASP A 210 -4.37 1.32 18.16
CA ASP A 210 -3.61 1.77 19.35
C ASP A 210 -2.27 1.03 19.53
N ALA A 211 -2.16 -0.22 19.06
CA ALA A 211 -0.95 -1.03 19.25
C ALA A 211 0.24 -0.58 18.38
N PHE A 212 -0.01 0.21 17.32
CA PHE A 212 1.02 0.71 16.42
C PHE A 212 1.59 2.07 16.88
N GLU A 213 0.79 2.89 17.56
CA GLU A 213 1.24 4.15 18.19
C GLU A 213 2.11 3.88 19.43
N GLU A 214 1.81 2.82 20.19
CA GLU A 214 2.57 2.46 21.40
C GLU A 214 3.98 1.94 21.08
N PHE A 215 4.19 1.32 19.91
CA PHE A 215 5.50 0.81 19.47
C PHE A 215 6.45 1.91 18.97
N GLU A 216 5.90 3.01 18.45
CA GLU A 216 6.70 4.15 17.95
C GLU A 216 7.32 4.95 19.12
N VAL A 217 6.63 5.01 20.26
CA VAL A 217 7.09 5.67 21.49
C VAL A 217 8.22 4.88 22.19
N LEU A 218 8.31 3.56 21.99
CA LEU A 218 9.29 2.70 22.65
C LEU A 218 10.64 2.63 21.91
N ALA A 219 10.69 2.97 20.62
CA ALA A 219 11.92 2.91 19.83
C ALA A 219 12.88 4.09 20.10
N PHE A 220 12.40 5.24 20.61
CA PHE A 220 13.23 6.40 20.93
C PHE A 220 12.68 7.22 22.12
N PRO A 221 13.35 7.24 23.29
CA PRO A 221 13.03 8.23 24.32
C PRO A 221 13.44 9.62 23.81
N LEU A 222 12.48 10.49 23.50
CA LEU A 222 12.76 11.91 23.34
C LEU A 222 13.36 12.44 24.65
N ARG A 223 14.64 12.80 24.62
CA ARG A 223 15.29 13.54 25.70
C ARG A 223 14.54 14.85 25.91
N LYS A 224 13.86 14.98 27.06
CA LYS A 224 13.30 16.25 27.54
C LYS A 224 14.45 17.23 27.83
N SER A 225 14.47 18.36 27.13
CA SER A 225 15.09 19.60 27.63
C SER A 225 13.99 20.54 28.16
N PRO A 226 14.28 21.36 29.19
CA PRO A 226 13.26 21.91 30.07
C PRO A 226 12.51 23.13 29.51
N SER A 227 11.29 23.26 30.03
CA SER A 227 10.25 24.26 29.80
C SER A 227 10.67 25.73 29.67
N LYS A 228 10.02 26.45 28.75
CA LYS A 228 9.63 27.87 28.87
C LYS A 228 8.28 28.13 28.14
N PRO A 229 7.55 29.21 28.48
CA PRO A 229 6.11 29.20 28.82
C PRO A 229 5.19 29.53 27.61
N PRO A 230 3.86 29.53 27.76
CA PRO A 230 2.93 29.38 26.65
C PRO A 230 2.73 30.72 25.91
N ALA A 231 2.97 30.71 24.60
CA ALA A 231 2.55 31.79 23.70
C ALA A 231 1.37 31.32 22.85
N THR A 232 0.20 31.84 23.23
CA THR A 232 -0.91 32.29 22.37
C THR A 232 -1.15 31.58 21.04
N LYS A 233 -2.30 30.91 20.99
CA LYS A 233 -3.05 30.48 19.80
C LYS A 233 -3.07 31.60 18.74
N ALA A 234 -2.40 31.37 17.62
CA ALA A 234 -2.75 32.00 16.35
C ALA A 234 -3.41 30.92 15.50
N SER A 235 -4.71 31.07 15.30
CA SER A 235 -5.51 30.24 14.40
C SER A 235 -5.16 30.58 12.96
N ASP A 236 -4.37 29.75 12.29
CA ASP A 236 -4.36 29.75 10.83
C ASP A 236 -5.62 29.03 10.35
N LYS A 237 -6.54 29.84 9.82
CA LYS A 237 -7.75 29.41 9.14
C LYS A 237 -7.36 28.69 7.86
N GLN A 238 -7.18 27.36 7.91
CA GLN A 238 -7.25 26.57 6.69
C GLN A 238 -8.70 26.56 6.19
N SER A 239 -8.88 27.15 5.02
CA SER A 239 -10.15 27.26 4.30
C SER A 239 -10.82 25.89 4.17
N THR A 240 -12.03 25.79 4.71
CA THR A 240 -12.94 24.66 4.62
C THR A 240 -13.58 24.59 3.23
N VAL A 241 -12.80 24.23 2.21
CA VAL A 241 -13.37 23.78 0.94
C VAL A 241 -13.56 22.27 1.05
N PRO A 242 -14.75 21.71 0.80
CA PRO A 242 -14.96 20.27 0.85
C PRO A 242 -14.11 19.61 -0.24
N ILE A 243 -13.10 18.85 0.20
CA ILE A 243 -12.25 18.07 -0.68
C ILE A 243 -13.02 16.79 -1.02
N ALA A 244 -13.44 16.63 -2.27
CA ALA A 244 -14.15 15.44 -2.70
C ALA A 244 -13.19 14.24 -2.78
N LEU A 245 -13.70 13.06 -2.40
CA LEU A 245 -13.08 11.79 -2.75
C LEU A 245 -13.33 11.52 -4.24
N ALA A 246 -12.40 10.85 -4.93
CA ALA A 246 -12.51 10.58 -6.36
C ALA A 246 -13.79 9.82 -6.75
N ARG A 247 -14.35 9.03 -5.82
CA ARG A 247 -15.60 8.28 -6.01
C ARG A 247 -16.86 9.15 -5.91
N ASP A 248 -16.77 10.28 -5.22
CA ASP A 248 -17.90 11.19 -5.00
C ASP A 248 -17.79 12.45 -5.87
N TRP A 249 -16.89 12.45 -6.84
CA TRP A 249 -16.59 13.58 -7.71
C TRP A 249 -17.59 13.67 -8.87
N HIS A 250 -18.78 14.17 -8.55
CA HIS A 250 -19.88 14.36 -9.51
C HIS A 250 -19.89 15.77 -10.13
N ASP A 251 -19.23 16.73 -9.48
CA ASP A 251 -19.01 18.08 -9.99
C ASP A 251 -17.50 18.32 -10.18
N ILE A 252 -17.10 18.50 -11.43
CA ILE A 252 -15.71 18.69 -11.84
C ILE A 252 -15.11 19.98 -11.23
N GLN A 253 -15.95 20.97 -10.89
CA GLN A 253 -15.49 22.21 -10.23
C GLN A 253 -15.21 22.03 -8.73
N THR A 254 -15.64 20.92 -8.13
CA THR A 254 -15.30 20.61 -6.74
C THR A 254 -13.83 20.16 -6.66
N PRO A 255 -12.98 20.78 -5.83
CA PRO A 255 -11.56 20.43 -5.78
C PRO A 255 -11.28 19.02 -5.26
N LEU A 256 -10.33 18.34 -5.90
CA LEU A 256 -9.82 17.05 -5.45
C LEU A 256 -8.54 17.20 -4.62
N LYS A 257 -8.30 16.25 -3.70
CA LYS A 257 -7.00 16.14 -3.04
C LYS A 257 -5.96 15.66 -4.04
N LEU A 258 -5.06 16.54 -4.44
CA LEU A 258 -3.92 16.18 -5.28
C LEU A 258 -2.79 15.58 -4.43
N THR A 259 -2.21 14.51 -4.94
CA THR A 259 -1.06 13.79 -4.41
C THR A 259 0.12 14.08 -5.32
N THR A 260 1.25 14.48 -4.74
CA THR A 260 2.47 14.74 -5.51
C THR A 260 3.18 13.43 -5.85
N LEU A 261 3.87 13.37 -6.98
CA LEU A 261 4.57 12.16 -7.42
C LEU A 261 5.65 11.70 -6.43
N ARG A 262 6.34 12.63 -5.75
CA ARG A 262 7.32 12.34 -4.67
C ARG A 262 6.69 11.53 -3.53
N SER A 263 5.42 11.77 -3.23
CA SER A 263 4.75 11.15 -2.07
C SER A 263 4.22 9.75 -2.34
N ILE A 264 4.14 9.31 -3.61
CA ILE A 264 3.63 7.98 -4.01
C ILE A 264 4.25 6.82 -3.20
N PRO A 265 5.58 6.78 -2.97
CA PRO A 265 6.22 5.69 -2.23
C PRO A 265 5.92 5.72 -0.73
N THR A 266 5.53 6.89 -0.21
CA THR A 266 5.31 7.16 1.22
C THR A 266 3.83 7.33 1.55
N LEU A 267 2.92 6.95 0.65
CA LEU A 267 1.49 6.99 0.91
C LEU A 267 1.12 6.08 2.09
N PRO A 268 0.04 6.41 2.85
CA PRO A 268 -0.34 5.65 4.04
C PRO A 268 -0.54 4.15 3.78
N TYR A 269 -1.01 3.81 2.57
CA TYR A 269 -1.12 2.44 2.10
C TYR A 269 -0.07 2.18 1.04
N ARG A 270 0.64 1.07 1.24
CA ARG A 270 1.86 0.77 0.47
C ARG A 270 1.58 0.40 -1.00
N GLN A 271 0.35 0.02 -1.34
CA GLN A 271 -0.13 -0.29 -2.70
C GLN A 271 -1.66 -0.12 -2.75
N ASN A 272 -2.21 -0.02 -3.97
CA ASN A 272 -3.65 0.04 -4.25
C ASN A 272 -4.38 1.24 -3.61
N TRP A 273 -3.65 2.22 -3.08
CA TRP A 273 -4.23 3.45 -2.57
C TRP A 273 -4.65 4.35 -3.72
N SER A 274 -5.92 4.76 -3.72
CA SER A 274 -6.47 5.68 -4.70
C SER A 274 -5.96 7.11 -4.45
N CYS A 275 -5.36 7.72 -5.46
CA CYS A 275 -4.86 9.09 -5.41
C CYS A 275 -5.23 9.85 -6.69
N ASN A 276 -5.31 11.17 -6.57
CA ASN A 276 -5.50 12.08 -7.71
C ASN A 276 -4.21 12.85 -7.92
N ILE A 277 -3.81 13.04 -9.17
CA ILE A 277 -2.48 13.56 -9.51
C ILE A 277 -2.62 14.52 -10.66
N LEU A 278 -1.98 15.68 -10.55
CA LEU A 278 -1.73 16.58 -11.67
C LEU A 278 -0.26 16.40 -12.09
N ALA A 279 -0.03 15.98 -13.33
CA ALA A 279 1.31 15.71 -13.83
C ALA A 279 1.43 16.01 -15.33
N ILE A 280 2.66 16.12 -15.83
CA ILE A 280 2.98 16.20 -17.26
C ILE A 280 3.22 14.80 -17.80
N ILE A 281 2.67 14.49 -18.99
CA ILE A 281 2.99 13.26 -19.71
C ILE A 281 4.33 13.45 -20.41
N THR A 282 5.35 12.69 -20.03
CA THR A 282 6.70 12.77 -20.63
C THR A 282 6.96 11.68 -21.66
N PHE A 283 6.17 10.60 -21.62
CA PHE A 283 6.23 9.51 -22.59
C PHE A 283 4.90 8.76 -22.61
N LEU A 284 4.50 8.29 -23.79
CA LEU A 284 3.34 7.42 -23.99
C LEU A 284 3.73 6.28 -24.94
N SER A 285 3.51 5.04 -24.52
CA SER A 285 3.74 3.86 -25.35
C SER A 285 2.56 3.57 -26.29
N PRO A 286 2.78 2.77 -27.35
CA PRO A 286 1.70 2.07 -28.05
C PRO A 286 0.89 1.15 -27.13
N ILE A 287 -0.22 0.60 -27.63
CA ILE A 287 -0.97 -0.43 -26.90
C ILE A 287 -0.22 -1.75 -26.98
N GLU A 288 -0.01 -2.37 -25.83
CA GLU A 288 0.72 -3.62 -25.68
C GLU A 288 -0.19 -4.72 -25.12
N ALA A 289 0.17 -5.97 -25.37
CA ALA A 289 -0.48 -7.10 -24.72
C ALA A 289 -0.14 -7.12 -23.22
N SER A 290 -1.12 -7.51 -22.40
CA SER A 290 -0.99 -7.63 -20.95
C SER A 290 -1.32 -9.06 -20.51
N HIS A 291 -0.67 -9.54 -19.46
CA HIS A 291 -1.02 -10.81 -18.81
C HIS A 291 -2.24 -10.69 -17.87
N LEU A 292 -2.64 -9.46 -17.55
CA LEU A 292 -3.81 -9.14 -16.74
C LEU A 292 -5.00 -8.72 -17.62
N PRO A 293 -6.25 -9.15 -17.32
CA PRO A 293 -7.45 -8.65 -17.99
C PRO A 293 -7.49 -7.11 -18.01
N PRO A 294 -7.86 -6.47 -19.14
CA PRO A 294 -8.45 -7.02 -20.37
C PRO A 294 -7.41 -7.51 -21.41
N TYR A 295 -6.23 -7.93 -20.96
CA TYR A 295 -5.10 -8.42 -21.78
C TYR A 295 -4.51 -7.38 -22.73
N LYS A 296 -4.83 -6.12 -22.49
CA LYS A 296 -4.23 -4.96 -23.13
C LYS A 296 -3.80 -3.97 -22.07
N GLN A 297 -2.71 -3.28 -22.33
CA GLN A 297 -2.24 -2.19 -21.50
C GLN A 297 -1.63 -1.08 -22.34
N ARG A 298 -1.51 0.09 -21.73
CA ARG A 298 -0.67 1.18 -22.23
C ARG A 298 0.15 1.71 -21.07
N THR A 299 1.43 1.95 -21.31
CA THR A 299 2.32 2.56 -20.32
C THR A 299 2.59 4.03 -20.66
N ALA A 300 2.76 4.84 -19.63
CA ALA A 300 3.16 6.24 -19.74
C ALA A 300 4.20 6.58 -18.67
N ARG A 301 4.97 7.63 -18.91
CA ARG A 301 5.80 8.28 -17.89
C ARG A 301 5.20 9.63 -17.56
N VAL A 302 5.13 9.94 -16.27
CA VAL A 302 4.60 11.20 -15.76
C VAL A 302 5.60 11.92 -14.87
N ALA A 303 5.60 13.25 -14.92
CA ALA A 303 6.49 14.10 -14.15
C ALA A 303 5.72 15.25 -13.47
N ASP A 304 6.21 15.71 -12.33
CA ASP A 304 5.70 16.88 -11.62
C ASP A 304 6.86 17.62 -10.92
N PRO A 305 6.65 18.87 -10.45
CA PRO A 305 7.71 19.64 -9.81
C PRO A 305 8.21 19.03 -8.49
N SER A 306 7.49 18.05 -7.96
CA SER A 306 7.85 17.44 -6.69
C SER A 306 9.02 16.48 -6.83
N THR A 307 9.30 15.91 -8.00
CA THR A 307 10.37 14.91 -8.14
C THR A 307 11.03 14.96 -9.51
N ALA A 308 12.35 14.74 -9.54
CA ALA A 308 13.09 14.59 -10.80
C ALA A 308 12.80 13.24 -11.49
N LYS A 309 12.14 12.30 -10.80
CA LYS A 309 11.83 10.97 -11.34
C LYS A 309 10.60 11.03 -12.24
N HIS A 310 10.71 10.41 -13.41
CA HIS A 310 9.58 10.14 -14.29
C HIS A 310 8.85 8.87 -13.82
N VAL A 311 7.74 9.05 -13.11
CA VAL A 311 6.96 7.96 -12.51
C VAL A 311 6.28 7.13 -13.58
N HIS A 312 6.34 5.80 -13.44
CA HIS A 312 5.69 4.85 -14.34
C HIS A 312 4.18 4.81 -14.06
N LEU A 313 3.36 4.96 -15.11
CA LEU A 313 1.92 4.74 -15.10
C LEU A 313 1.56 3.57 -16.04
N THR A 314 0.85 2.56 -15.55
CA THR A 314 0.29 1.48 -16.37
C THR A 314 -1.24 1.57 -16.41
N VAL A 315 -1.81 1.60 -17.61
CA VAL A 315 -3.25 1.76 -17.83
C VAL A 315 -3.81 0.46 -18.42
N PHE A 316 -4.70 -0.17 -17.67
CA PHE A 316 -5.48 -1.33 -18.09
C PHE A 316 -6.93 -0.96 -18.42
N LEU A 317 -7.43 0.15 -17.88
CA LEU A 317 -8.78 0.66 -18.18
C LEU A 317 -8.78 1.39 -19.52
N ASN A 318 -9.47 0.83 -20.51
CA ASN A 318 -9.61 1.36 -21.88
C ASN A 318 -8.29 1.98 -22.40
N PRO A 319 -7.22 1.18 -22.55
CA PRO A 319 -5.92 1.69 -22.98
C PRO A 319 -5.96 2.36 -24.36
N GLU A 320 -6.96 2.04 -25.19
CA GLU A 320 -7.25 2.74 -26.44
C GLU A 320 -7.67 4.20 -26.25
N GLU A 321 -8.46 4.48 -25.21
CA GLU A 321 -9.02 5.80 -24.93
C GLU A 321 -8.02 6.71 -24.23
N PHE A 322 -7.10 6.15 -23.44
CA PHE A 322 -6.05 6.92 -22.76
C PHE A 322 -4.96 7.37 -23.74
N ASN A 323 -5.21 8.47 -24.46
CA ASN A 323 -4.31 8.99 -25.49
C ASN A 323 -3.93 10.47 -25.29
N PRO A 324 -3.31 10.84 -24.16
CA PRO A 324 -2.91 12.22 -23.93
C PRO A 324 -1.72 12.64 -24.79
N THR A 325 -1.64 13.92 -25.14
CA THR A 325 -0.49 14.49 -25.86
C THR A 325 0.76 14.49 -24.97
N VAL A 326 1.91 14.02 -25.47
CA VAL A 326 3.19 14.15 -24.74
C VAL A 326 3.53 15.63 -24.58
N GLY A 327 3.90 16.04 -23.36
CA GLY A 327 4.09 17.44 -22.95
C GLY A 327 2.82 18.12 -22.40
N SER A 328 1.64 17.50 -22.50
CA SER A 328 0.41 18.04 -21.92
C SER A 328 0.35 17.82 -20.40
N ALA A 329 -0.39 18.68 -19.72
CA ALA A 329 -0.73 18.49 -18.32
C ALA A 329 -1.97 17.60 -18.23
N VAL A 330 -1.93 16.57 -17.40
CA VAL A 330 -3.03 15.64 -17.23
C VAL A 330 -3.41 15.58 -15.75
N LEU A 331 -4.70 15.79 -15.47
CA LEU A 331 -5.30 15.43 -14.20
C LEU A 331 -5.71 13.96 -14.27
N LEU A 332 -5.10 13.12 -13.44
CA LEU A 332 -5.42 11.71 -13.26
C LEU A 332 -6.23 11.55 -11.98
N THR A 333 -7.37 10.88 -12.04
CA THR A 333 -8.26 10.67 -10.89
C THR A 333 -8.40 9.20 -10.53
N GLY A 334 -8.34 8.95 -9.23
CA GLY A 334 -8.42 7.61 -8.64
C GLY A 334 -7.46 6.60 -9.27
N VAL A 335 -6.22 7.00 -9.53
CA VAL A 335 -5.13 6.09 -9.90
C VAL A 335 -4.57 5.44 -8.65
N LYS A 336 -4.14 4.18 -8.75
CA LYS A 336 -3.67 3.38 -7.62
C LYS A 336 -2.15 3.38 -7.53
N ASN A 337 -1.59 3.59 -6.34
CA ASN A 337 -0.15 3.50 -6.14
C ASN A 337 0.36 2.05 -6.14
N HIS A 338 1.58 1.85 -6.61
CA HIS A 338 2.31 0.58 -6.56
C HIS A 338 3.78 0.82 -6.21
N ARG A 339 4.47 -0.25 -5.80
CA ARG A 339 5.88 -0.19 -5.37
C ARG A 339 6.89 -0.34 -6.50
N TYR A 340 6.43 -0.67 -7.70
CA TYR A 340 7.33 -0.84 -8.85
C TYR A 340 8.10 0.45 -9.12
N ASP A 341 9.37 0.31 -9.48
CA ASP A 341 10.32 1.40 -9.76
C ASP A 341 10.52 2.37 -8.58
N GLY A 342 10.24 1.98 -7.33
CA GLY A 342 10.30 2.90 -6.19
C GLY A 342 9.13 3.91 -6.20
N GLY A 343 7.94 3.44 -6.59
CA GLY A 343 6.71 4.23 -6.70
C GLY A 343 6.24 4.33 -8.14
N SER A 344 5.07 3.76 -8.41
CA SER A 344 4.40 3.72 -9.71
C SER A 344 2.90 3.85 -9.55
N LEU A 345 2.20 4.02 -10.66
CA LEU A 345 0.77 4.20 -10.72
C LEU A 345 0.15 3.15 -11.64
N LYS A 346 -1.03 2.67 -11.29
CA LYS A 346 -1.86 1.82 -12.14
C LYS A 346 -3.29 2.32 -12.20
N LYS A 347 -3.91 2.16 -13.36
CA LYS A 347 -5.36 2.29 -13.53
C LYS A 347 -5.94 0.96 -13.98
N TYR A 348 -6.82 0.37 -13.18
CA TYR A 348 -7.37 -0.95 -13.45
C TYR A 348 -8.71 -0.86 -14.18
N ALA A 349 -9.00 -1.84 -15.04
CA ALA A 349 -10.28 -1.92 -15.75
C ALA A 349 -11.50 -2.06 -14.81
N GLY A 350 -11.29 -2.63 -13.61
CA GLY A 350 -12.33 -2.77 -12.59
C GLY A 350 -12.49 -1.58 -11.64
N ASP A 351 -11.75 -0.48 -11.83
CA ASP A 351 -11.89 0.70 -10.97
C ASP A 351 -13.24 1.38 -11.21
N THR A 352 -13.97 1.67 -10.13
CA THR A 352 -15.28 2.35 -10.20
C THR A 352 -15.11 3.74 -10.81
N ILE A 353 -15.85 3.99 -11.89
CA ILE A 353 -15.62 5.08 -12.85
C ILE A 353 -16.35 6.36 -12.40
N PRO A 354 -15.67 7.50 -12.19
CA PRO A 354 -16.23 8.79 -12.60
C PRO A 354 -16.13 8.89 -14.13
N GLU A 355 -17.16 9.41 -14.81
CA GLU A 355 -17.34 9.43 -16.29
C GLU A 355 -16.06 9.66 -17.11
N LYS A 356 -15.10 10.42 -16.58
CA LYS A 356 -13.76 10.59 -17.15
C LYS A 356 -12.71 10.55 -16.03
N TRP A 357 -11.86 9.52 -16.02
CA TRP A 357 -10.82 9.35 -15.00
C TRP A 357 -9.53 10.15 -15.27
N TRP A 358 -9.44 10.78 -16.44
CA TRP A 358 -8.32 11.65 -16.79
C TRP A 358 -8.78 12.83 -17.65
N ILE A 359 -8.15 14.00 -17.49
CA ILE A 359 -8.47 15.21 -18.25
C ILE A 359 -7.15 15.80 -18.74
N GLU A 360 -7.01 15.93 -20.05
CA GLU A 360 -5.92 16.66 -20.69
C GLU A 360 -6.16 18.16 -20.58
N ASP A 361 -5.13 18.89 -20.18
CA ASP A 361 -5.08 20.33 -20.08
C ASP A 361 -6.33 20.92 -19.43
N PRO A 362 -6.58 20.63 -18.12
CA PRO A 362 -7.82 20.96 -17.45
C PRO A 362 -7.92 22.46 -17.08
N TRP A 363 -7.80 23.34 -18.08
CA TRP A 363 -7.84 24.79 -17.93
C TRP A 363 -9.20 25.28 -17.40
N GLU A 364 -10.26 24.53 -17.65
CA GLU A 364 -11.58 24.79 -17.07
C GLU A 364 -11.62 24.63 -15.54
N LEU A 365 -10.63 23.94 -14.93
CA LEU A 365 -10.58 23.68 -13.49
C LEU A 365 -9.77 24.75 -12.78
N LYS A 366 -10.45 25.79 -12.31
CA LYS A 366 -9.81 26.95 -11.64
C LYS A 366 -9.01 26.60 -10.38
N TRP A 367 -9.32 25.46 -9.76
CA TRP A 367 -8.62 24.95 -8.57
C TRP A 367 -7.35 24.17 -8.91
N CYS A 368 -7.16 23.79 -10.18
CA CYS A 368 -6.03 23.01 -10.67
C CYS A 368 -4.95 23.94 -11.21
N ASP A 369 -3.72 23.85 -10.70
CA ASP A 369 -2.61 24.72 -11.13
C ASP A 369 -1.95 24.25 -12.43
N VAL A 370 -2.73 24.25 -13.51
CA VAL A 370 -2.27 23.86 -14.86
C VAL A 370 -1.21 24.83 -15.38
N ARG A 371 -1.35 26.12 -15.07
CA ARG A 371 -0.39 27.15 -15.47
C ARG A 371 0.96 26.93 -14.81
N GLY A 372 0.99 26.69 -13.50
CA GLY A 372 2.22 26.47 -12.74
C GLY A 372 2.98 25.24 -13.21
N ILE A 373 2.29 24.10 -13.38
CA ILE A 373 2.95 22.87 -13.81
C ILE A 373 3.51 22.97 -15.24
N LYS A 374 2.81 23.66 -16.16
CA LYS A 374 3.30 23.87 -17.52
C LYS A 374 4.46 24.85 -17.60
N ALA A 375 4.44 25.92 -16.82
CA ALA A 375 5.56 26.85 -16.74
C ALA A 375 6.83 26.13 -16.24
N TRP A 376 6.69 25.34 -15.17
CA TRP A 376 7.78 24.50 -14.67
C TRP A 376 8.32 23.52 -15.72
N TRP A 377 7.43 22.88 -16.48
CA TRP A 377 7.85 21.95 -17.52
C TRP A 377 8.63 22.64 -18.64
N ALA A 378 8.18 23.82 -19.08
CA ALA A 378 8.90 24.62 -20.07
C ALA A 378 10.31 25.01 -19.59
N ASP A 379 10.46 25.40 -18.32
CA ASP A 379 11.78 25.69 -17.73
C ASP A 379 12.68 24.44 -17.69
N MET A 380 12.10 23.27 -17.37
CA MET A 380 12.81 21.99 -17.41
C MET A 380 13.24 21.58 -18.81
N GLU A 381 12.38 21.73 -19.82
CA GLU A 381 12.72 21.47 -21.22
C GLU A 381 13.83 22.39 -21.71
N ALA A 382 13.76 23.69 -21.37
CA ALA A 382 14.81 24.65 -21.68
C ALA A 382 16.15 24.26 -21.04
N TYR A 383 16.13 23.88 -19.75
CA TYR A 383 17.31 23.42 -19.03
C TYR A 383 17.93 22.15 -19.65
N LEU A 384 17.10 21.15 -19.98
CA LEU A 384 17.56 19.91 -20.61
C LEU A 384 18.17 20.17 -21.99
N ALA A 385 17.56 21.07 -22.78
CA ALA A 385 18.08 21.48 -24.08
C ALA A 385 19.44 22.19 -23.99
N THR A 386 19.66 23.01 -22.94
CA THR A 386 20.97 23.65 -22.72
C THR A 386 22.06 22.63 -22.37
N GLN A 387 21.75 21.63 -21.54
CA GLN A 387 22.73 20.59 -21.18
C GLN A 387 23.12 19.71 -22.37
N THR A 388 22.16 19.36 -23.23
CA THR A 388 22.45 18.56 -24.42
C THR A 388 23.27 19.33 -25.47
N SER A 389 23.20 20.67 -25.46
CA SER A 389 23.96 21.51 -26.39
C SER A 389 25.41 21.70 -25.93
N GLU A 390 25.69 21.78 -24.63
CA GLU A 390 27.06 21.88 -24.08
C GLU A 390 27.88 20.59 -24.24
N GLU A 391 27.22 19.42 -24.31
CA GLU A 391 27.91 18.12 -24.46
C GLU A 391 28.34 17.82 -25.92
N ILE A 392 27.95 18.68 -26.88
CA ILE A 392 28.21 18.50 -28.32
C ILE A 392 29.25 19.50 -28.86
N GLU A 393 29.73 20.47 -28.06
CA GLU A 393 30.88 21.30 -28.44
C GLU A 393 32.21 20.65 -28.00
N PRO A 394 33.09 20.25 -28.94
CA PRO A 394 34.36 19.58 -28.64
C PRO A 394 35.47 20.50 -28.09
#